data_AF-A0A9R0JHY1-F1
#
_entry.id   AF-A0A9R0JHY1-F1
#
_cell.length_a   1.000
_cell.length_b   1.000
_cell.length_c   1.000
_cell.angle_alpha   90.00
_cell.angle_beta   90.00
_cell.angle_gamma   90.00
#
_symmetry.space_group_name_H-M   'P 1'
#
loop_
_entity.id
_entity.type
_entity.pdbx_description
1 polymer ?
#
loop_
_entity_poly.entity_id
_entity_poly.type
_entity_poly.pdbx_seq_one_letter_code
_entity_poly.pdbx_strand_id
1 'polypeptide(L)'
;MEHSQPRTVGKWYCPFMFVVEGSVKEQMGRSTFYEMTLEHQWEMIYSCRREQVGGDKSVCVRVVLPTELVKICWMDAVSERDEARNTMWFWVMSEFGLQTRIGLSLVIIERIMWEQKRVGWVSGNQKLVMVARTETYTGGDLWKKFSCYVLVERFVLKRLDGSLVLTYEFKHTHKIICKWE
;
A
#
# COMPACT_ATOMS: atom_id res chain seq x y z
N MET A 1 4.29 16.47 -8.56
CA MET A 1 4.00 15.02 -8.64
C MET A 1 3.58 14.56 -7.26
N GLU A 2 2.35 14.08 -7.14
CA GLU A 2 1.81 13.53 -5.89
C GLU A 2 2.44 12.16 -5.59
N HIS A 3 2.84 11.41 -6.61
CA HIS A 3 3.50 10.12 -6.47
C HIS A 3 4.56 9.91 -7.57
N SER A 4 5.55 9.05 -7.33
CA SER A 4 6.49 8.59 -8.37
C SER A 4 5.85 7.53 -9.26
N GLN A 5 6.48 7.20 -10.40
CA GLN A 5 6.11 6.00 -11.14
C GLN A 5 6.36 4.74 -10.27
N PRO A 6 5.42 3.78 -10.23
CA PRO A 6 5.64 2.51 -9.54
C PRO A 6 6.74 1.72 -10.24
N ARG A 7 7.63 1.13 -9.44
CA ARG A 7 8.73 0.28 -9.92
C ARG A 7 8.53 -1.14 -9.43
N THR A 8 8.35 -2.09 -10.35
CA THR A 8 8.30 -3.52 -10.00
C THR A 8 9.68 -3.99 -9.54
N VAL A 9 9.74 -4.60 -8.37
CA VAL A 9 10.97 -5.15 -7.77
C VAL A 9 10.90 -6.67 -7.55
N GLY A 10 9.72 -7.26 -7.69
CA GLY A 10 9.51 -8.71 -7.57
C GLY A 10 8.31 -9.16 -8.37
N LYS A 11 8.34 -10.40 -8.84
CA LYS A 11 7.25 -11.05 -9.59
C LYS A 11 7.27 -12.55 -9.36
N TRP A 12 6.13 -13.13 -9.06
CA TRP A 12 5.93 -14.58 -8.92
C TRP A 12 4.50 -14.96 -9.26
N TYR A 13 4.23 -16.26 -9.34
CA TYR A 13 2.90 -16.79 -9.65
C TYR A 13 2.32 -17.53 -8.45
N CYS A 14 1.03 -17.31 -8.20
CA CYS A 14 0.24 -17.94 -7.16
C CYS A 14 -0.74 -18.94 -7.80
N PRO A 15 -0.64 -20.25 -7.53
CA PRO A 15 -1.65 -21.21 -7.98
C PRO A 15 -3.05 -20.86 -7.46
N PHE A 16 -4.10 -21.13 -8.25
CA PHE A 16 -5.48 -20.80 -7.88
C PHE A 16 -5.92 -21.39 -6.53
N MET A 17 -5.37 -22.54 -6.10
CA MET A 17 -5.71 -23.16 -4.81
C MET A 17 -5.43 -22.26 -3.58
N PHE A 18 -4.61 -21.23 -3.72
CA PHE A 18 -4.31 -20.27 -2.64
C PHE A 18 -5.11 -18.97 -2.72
N VAL A 19 -5.96 -18.82 -3.74
CA VAL A 19 -6.80 -17.65 -3.98
C VAL A 19 -8.23 -18.13 -4.10
N VAL A 20 -9.19 -17.53 -3.40
CA VAL A 20 -10.60 -17.88 -3.54
C VAL A 20 -11.32 -16.73 -4.22
N GLU A 21 -11.78 -16.97 -5.45
CA GLU A 21 -12.46 -15.96 -6.27
C GLU A 21 -13.66 -16.59 -6.99
N GLY A 22 -14.82 -16.57 -6.33
CA GLY A 22 -16.02 -17.24 -6.83
C GLY A 22 -15.95 -18.75 -6.68
N SER A 23 -16.65 -19.49 -7.56
CA SER A 23 -16.59 -20.94 -7.56
C SER A 23 -15.32 -21.48 -8.22
N VAL A 24 -14.86 -22.67 -7.80
CA VAL A 24 -13.68 -23.32 -8.39
C VAL A 24 -13.80 -23.47 -9.90
N LYS A 25 -14.99 -23.82 -10.40
CA LYS A 25 -15.24 -23.99 -11.85
C LYS A 25 -15.06 -22.68 -12.62
N GLU A 26 -15.61 -21.58 -12.10
CA GLU A 26 -15.44 -20.25 -12.71
C GLU A 26 -14.00 -19.80 -12.64
N GLN A 27 -13.37 -19.99 -11.48
CA GLN A 27 -11.98 -19.61 -11.26
C GLN A 27 -11.03 -20.35 -12.20
N MET A 28 -11.17 -21.67 -12.34
CA MET A 28 -10.35 -22.46 -13.27
C MET A 28 -10.58 -22.06 -14.73
N GLY A 29 -11.79 -21.61 -15.09
CA GLY A 29 -12.07 -21.05 -16.41
C GLY A 29 -11.45 -19.67 -16.65
N ARG A 30 -11.25 -18.88 -15.59
CA ARG A 30 -10.70 -17.51 -15.66
C ARG A 30 -9.18 -17.46 -15.49
N SER A 31 -8.65 -18.13 -14.48
CA SER A 31 -7.23 -18.06 -14.11
C SER A 31 -6.83 -19.25 -13.23
N THR A 32 -6.04 -20.19 -13.77
CA THR A 32 -5.46 -21.31 -13.02
C THR A 32 -4.24 -20.88 -12.18
N PHE A 33 -3.62 -19.77 -12.55
CA PHE A 33 -2.59 -19.09 -11.78
C PHE A 33 -2.93 -17.61 -11.69
N TYR A 34 -2.36 -16.94 -10.72
CA TYR A 34 -2.43 -15.50 -10.56
C TYR A 34 -1.01 -14.94 -10.60
N GLU A 35 -0.84 -13.77 -11.18
CA GLU A 35 0.41 -13.04 -11.13
C GLU A 35 0.42 -12.16 -9.89
N MET A 36 1.47 -12.27 -9.09
CA MET A 36 1.73 -11.35 -7.98
C MET A 36 2.98 -10.54 -8.30
N THR A 37 2.87 -9.22 -8.27
CA THR A 37 4.03 -8.32 -8.34
C THR A 37 4.21 -7.57 -7.03
N LEU A 38 5.46 -7.29 -6.67
CA LEU A 38 5.82 -6.36 -5.61
C LEU A 38 6.33 -5.07 -6.26
N GLU A 39 5.66 -3.97 -5.97
CA GLU A 39 5.94 -2.64 -6.53
C GLU A 39 6.35 -1.66 -5.45
N HIS A 40 7.33 -0.81 -5.77
CA HIS A 40 7.77 0.29 -4.92
C HIS A 40 7.32 1.62 -5.52
N GLN A 41 6.75 2.49 -4.70
CA GLN A 41 6.33 3.82 -5.12
C GLN A 41 6.57 4.83 -4.00
N TRP A 42 7.05 6.02 -4.34
CA TRP A 42 7.11 7.15 -3.39
C TRP A 42 5.81 7.93 -3.48
N GLU A 43 5.14 8.06 -2.34
CA GLU A 43 3.87 8.78 -2.25
C GLU A 43 4.01 10.02 -1.39
N MET A 44 3.57 11.18 -1.89
CA MET A 44 3.60 12.43 -1.13
C MET A 44 2.62 12.33 0.04
N ILE A 45 3.11 12.71 1.22
CA ILE A 45 2.32 12.72 2.45
C ILE A 45 2.12 14.13 2.99
N TYR A 46 2.96 15.08 2.59
CA TYR A 46 2.89 16.47 3.03
C TYR A 46 3.52 17.38 1.98
N SER A 47 2.94 18.58 1.81
CA SER A 47 3.62 19.67 1.11
C SER A 47 3.17 21.02 1.63
N CYS A 48 4.09 21.99 1.61
CA CYS A 48 3.77 23.39 1.88
C CYS A 48 4.62 24.29 0.98
N ARG A 49 4.18 25.53 0.82
CA ARG A 49 4.94 26.58 0.14
C ARG A 49 5.32 27.64 1.14
N ARG A 50 6.42 28.33 0.86
CA ARG A 50 6.83 29.47 1.67
C ARG A 50 5.94 30.67 1.35
N GLU A 51 5.30 31.24 2.37
CA GLU A 51 4.37 32.37 2.19
C GLU A 51 5.05 33.75 2.28
N GLN A 52 6.18 33.91 3.01
CA GLN A 52 6.83 35.22 3.20
C GLN A 52 8.37 35.18 3.24
N VAL A 53 8.99 36.30 2.80
CA VAL A 53 10.42 36.60 2.93
C VAL A 53 10.70 36.97 4.39
N GLY A 54 11.22 36.01 5.15
CA GLY A 54 11.34 36.08 6.63
C GLY A 54 10.79 34.85 7.35
N GLY A 55 10.13 33.95 6.61
CA GLY A 55 9.55 32.71 7.16
C GLY A 55 10.54 31.80 7.88
N ASP A 56 9.99 31.06 8.84
CA ASP A 56 10.66 30.10 9.71
C ASP A 56 11.57 29.15 8.90
N LYS A 57 12.78 28.89 9.42
CA LYS A 57 13.72 27.94 8.80
C LYS A 57 13.31 26.50 9.07
N SER A 58 12.19 26.27 9.75
CA SER A 58 11.72 24.95 10.11
C SER A 58 10.30 24.69 9.59
N VAL A 59 10.03 23.45 9.21
CA VAL A 59 8.70 22.97 8.84
C VAL A 59 8.33 21.79 9.72
N CYS A 60 7.20 21.90 10.40
CA CYS A 60 6.62 20.79 11.17
C CYS A 60 5.65 19.99 10.30
N VAL A 61 5.96 18.72 10.12
CA VAL A 61 5.13 17.75 9.42
C VAL A 61 4.35 16.94 10.46
N ARG A 62 3.02 16.96 10.36
CA ARG A 62 2.13 16.12 11.17
C ARG A 62 1.06 15.53 10.28
N VAL A 63 1.15 14.23 10.00
CA VAL A 63 0.24 13.53 9.10
C VAL A 63 -0.12 12.17 9.69
N VAL A 64 -1.40 11.83 9.68
CA VAL A 64 -1.88 10.49 10.08
C VAL A 64 -2.08 9.67 8.82
N LEU A 65 -1.49 8.48 8.76
CA LEU A 65 -1.50 7.63 7.58
C LEU A 65 -1.87 6.19 7.95
N PRO A 66 -2.66 5.48 7.12
CA PRO A 66 -2.80 4.04 7.25
C PRO A 66 -1.48 3.36 6.89
N THR A 67 -1.01 2.44 7.74
CA THR A 67 0.24 1.69 7.49
C THR A 67 0.03 0.47 6.63
N GLU A 68 -1.21 -0.01 6.56
CA GLU A 68 -1.61 -1.24 5.90
C GLU A 68 -2.99 -1.03 5.28
N LEU A 69 -3.13 -1.31 3.98
CA LEU A 69 -4.38 -1.11 3.25
C LEU A 69 -4.55 -2.18 2.18
N VAL A 70 -5.74 -2.77 2.10
CA VAL A 70 -6.10 -3.67 0.99
C VAL A 70 -7.17 -3.01 0.16
N LYS A 71 -7.02 -3.05 -1.17
CA LYS A 71 -8.02 -2.51 -2.10
C LYS A 71 -8.50 -3.55 -3.07
N ILE A 72 -9.81 -3.55 -3.32
CA ILE A 72 -10.48 -4.32 -4.37
C ILE A 72 -11.23 -3.30 -5.22
N CYS A 73 -11.05 -3.34 -6.54
CA CYS A 73 -11.64 -2.35 -7.46
C CYS A 73 -11.36 -0.90 -7.02
N TRP A 74 -10.14 -0.61 -6.53
CA TRP A 74 -9.70 0.69 -6.01
C TRP A 74 -10.39 1.17 -4.71
N MET A 75 -11.29 0.37 -4.15
CA MET A 75 -12.00 0.64 -2.90
C MET A 75 -11.32 -0.07 -1.73
N ASP A 76 -11.28 0.57 -0.56
CA ASP A 76 -10.70 0.00 0.64
C ASP A 76 -11.53 -1.20 1.13
N ALA A 77 -10.88 -2.36 1.21
CA ALA A 77 -11.54 -3.61 1.56
C ALA A 77 -11.61 -3.82 3.07
N VAL A 78 -12.74 -4.38 3.51
CA VAL A 78 -12.86 -4.96 4.85
C VAL A 78 -12.19 -6.33 4.84
N SER A 79 -11.54 -6.69 5.96
CA SER A 79 -10.83 -7.95 6.08
C SER A 79 -11.25 -8.77 7.30
N GLU A 80 -11.28 -10.09 7.16
CA GLU A 80 -11.63 -11.05 8.21
C GLU A 80 -10.75 -12.29 8.09
N ARG A 81 -10.26 -12.78 9.23
CA ARG A 81 -9.46 -14.00 9.28
C ARG A 81 -10.36 -15.19 9.60
N ASP A 82 -10.35 -16.18 8.72
CA ASP A 82 -11.00 -17.47 8.92
C ASP A 82 -9.93 -18.53 9.25
N GLU A 83 -9.80 -18.84 10.54
CA GLU A 83 -8.82 -19.82 11.02
C GLU A 83 -9.15 -21.25 10.58
N ALA A 84 -10.44 -21.60 10.52
CA ALA A 84 -10.87 -22.95 10.15
C ALA A 84 -10.49 -23.29 8.70
N ARG A 85 -10.56 -22.30 7.80
CA ARG A 85 -10.20 -22.45 6.39
C ARG A 85 -8.80 -21.99 6.05
N ASN A 86 -8.01 -21.57 7.04
CA ASN A 86 -6.70 -20.94 6.83
C ASN A 86 -6.72 -19.88 5.72
N THR A 87 -7.73 -19.00 5.74
CA THR A 87 -7.98 -18.01 4.68
C THR A 87 -8.21 -16.64 5.29
N MET A 88 -7.60 -15.61 4.71
CA MET A 88 -7.94 -14.21 4.96
C MET A 88 -8.92 -13.75 3.88
N TRP A 89 -10.10 -13.35 4.30
CA TRP A 89 -11.14 -12.82 3.43
C TRP A 89 -11.03 -11.30 3.33
N PHE A 90 -11.26 -10.80 2.12
CA PHE A 90 -11.35 -9.40 1.80
C PHE A 90 -12.63 -9.15 1.00
N TRP A 91 -13.36 -8.09 1.30
CA TRP A 91 -14.50 -7.72 0.48
C TRP A 91 -14.78 -6.22 0.45
N VAL A 92 -15.45 -5.81 -0.61
CA VAL A 92 -15.99 -4.46 -0.82
C VAL A 92 -17.45 -4.57 -1.22
N MET A 93 -18.24 -3.58 -0.81
CA MET A 93 -19.61 -3.40 -1.27
C MET A 93 -19.60 -2.31 -2.34
N SER A 94 -20.06 -2.62 -3.54
CA SER A 94 -20.25 -1.60 -4.58
C SER A 94 -21.45 -0.70 -4.25
N GLU A 95 -21.54 0.44 -4.92
CA GLU A 95 -22.67 1.37 -4.81
C GLU A 95 -24.02 0.73 -5.18
N PHE A 96 -23.98 -0.32 -6.01
CA PHE A 96 -25.15 -1.11 -6.42
C PHE A 96 -25.47 -2.26 -5.45
N GLY A 97 -24.81 -2.34 -4.30
CA GLY A 97 -25.01 -3.39 -3.30
C GLY A 97 -24.41 -4.75 -3.66
N LEU A 98 -23.70 -4.85 -4.80
CA LEU A 98 -22.98 -6.08 -5.16
C LEU A 98 -21.71 -6.20 -4.32
N GLN A 99 -21.57 -7.34 -3.65
CA GLN A 99 -20.38 -7.68 -2.88
C GLN A 99 -19.32 -8.35 -3.76
N THR A 100 -18.11 -7.79 -3.79
CA THR A 100 -16.94 -8.49 -4.33
C THR A 100 -16.15 -9.06 -3.16
N ARG A 101 -15.96 -10.39 -3.13
CA ARG A 101 -15.25 -11.09 -2.05
C ARG A 101 -14.10 -11.92 -2.60
N ILE A 102 -12.91 -11.74 -2.05
CA ILE A 102 -11.67 -12.45 -2.39
C ILE A 102 -11.11 -13.11 -1.13
N GLY A 103 -10.73 -14.37 -1.22
CA GLY A 103 -9.98 -15.07 -0.18
C GLY A 103 -8.52 -15.22 -0.59
N LEU A 104 -7.59 -15.03 0.34
CA LEU A 104 -6.20 -15.43 0.19
C LEU A 104 -5.84 -16.43 1.27
N SER A 105 -5.18 -17.53 0.90
CA SER A 105 -4.64 -18.47 1.87
C SER A 105 -3.67 -17.76 2.83
N LEU A 106 -3.70 -18.13 4.11
CA LEU A 106 -2.79 -17.58 5.11
C LEU A 106 -1.32 -17.80 4.74
N VAL A 107 -0.99 -18.82 3.95
CA VAL A 107 0.38 -19.02 3.43
C VAL A 107 0.85 -17.82 2.59
N ILE A 108 -0.03 -17.27 1.74
CA ILE A 108 0.27 -16.05 0.98
C ILE A 108 0.41 -14.86 1.92
N ILE A 109 -0.52 -14.71 2.86
CA ILE A 109 -0.52 -13.59 3.81
C ILE A 109 0.75 -13.59 4.67
N GLU A 110 1.12 -14.73 5.25
CA GLU A 110 2.32 -14.90 6.05
C GLU A 110 3.58 -14.60 5.25
N ARG A 111 3.62 -15.03 3.97
CA ARG A 111 4.75 -14.71 3.09
C ARG A 111 4.86 -13.20 2.84
N ILE A 112 3.74 -12.52 2.52
CA ILE A 112 3.70 -11.06 2.37
C ILE A 112 4.21 -10.38 3.64
N MET A 113 3.68 -10.76 4.79
CA MET A 113 4.07 -10.18 6.08
C MET A 113 5.54 -10.43 6.42
N TRP A 114 6.09 -11.59 6.05
CA TRP A 114 7.51 -11.89 6.25
C TRP A 114 8.44 -11.07 5.33
N GLU A 115 8.05 -10.84 4.07
CA GLU A 115 8.75 -9.90 3.16
C GLU A 115 8.77 -8.48 3.76
N GLN A 116 7.65 -8.00 4.33
CA GLN A 116 7.58 -6.67 4.92
C GLN A 116 8.41 -6.55 6.21
N LYS A 117 8.28 -7.53 7.13
CA LYS A 117 8.99 -7.50 8.41
C LYS A 117 10.50 -7.50 8.25
N ARG A 118 11.05 -8.26 7.30
CA ARG A 118 12.51 -8.33 7.13
C ARG A 118 13.13 -7.00 6.66
N VAL A 119 12.37 -6.15 5.97
CA VAL A 119 12.83 -4.85 5.48
C VAL A 119 12.54 -3.70 6.45
N GLY A 120 12.18 -4.05 7.70
CA GLY A 120 11.96 -3.10 8.79
C GLY A 120 10.53 -2.58 8.90
N TRP A 121 9.58 -3.10 8.13
CA TRP A 121 8.17 -2.73 8.30
C TRP A 121 7.63 -3.37 9.59
N VAL A 122 7.12 -2.52 10.48
CA VAL A 122 6.55 -2.93 11.76
C VAL A 122 5.04 -2.84 11.66
N SER A 123 4.36 -3.98 11.74
CA SER A 123 2.93 -4.03 12.00
C SER A 123 2.70 -3.53 13.43
N GLY A 124 2.21 -2.29 13.57
CA GLY A 124 1.72 -1.81 14.85
C GLY A 124 0.33 -2.37 15.13
N ASN A 125 -0.06 -2.47 16.40
CA ASN A 125 -1.47 -2.73 16.78
C ASN A 125 -2.42 -1.64 16.24
N GLN A 126 -1.88 -0.48 15.84
CA GLN A 126 -2.62 0.63 15.27
C GLN A 126 -2.47 0.62 13.75
N LYS A 127 -3.60 0.50 13.04
CA LYS A 127 -3.67 0.62 11.57
C LYS A 127 -3.34 2.02 11.05
N LEU A 128 -3.43 3.03 11.92
CA LEU A 128 -3.12 4.43 11.64
C LEU A 128 -1.93 4.87 12.48
N VAL A 129 -0.95 5.51 11.86
CA VAL A 129 0.25 6.03 12.53
C VAL A 129 0.38 7.52 12.27
N MET A 130 0.67 8.28 13.33
CA MET A 130 1.02 9.69 13.22
C MET A 130 2.51 9.82 12.89
N VAL A 131 2.80 10.40 11.73
CA VAL A 131 4.14 10.87 11.36
C VAL A 131 4.27 12.30 11.83
N ALA A 132 5.05 12.52 12.89
CA ALA A 132 5.42 13.84 13.40
C ALA A 132 6.93 14.05 13.22
N ARG A 133 7.32 15.09 12.46
CA ARG A 133 8.72 15.45 12.20
C ARG A 133 8.89 16.95 12.10
N THR A 134 10.08 17.44 12.41
CA THR A 134 10.46 18.83 12.18
C THR A 134 11.71 18.83 11.31
N GLU A 135 11.59 19.37 10.10
CA GLU A 135 12.70 19.49 9.16
C GLU A 135 13.19 20.93 9.17
N THR A 136 14.50 21.12 9.25
CA THR A 136 15.12 22.45 9.21
C THR A 136 15.81 22.66 7.87
N TYR A 137 15.56 23.81 7.26
CA TYR A 137 16.18 24.21 6.03
C TYR A 137 17.59 24.74 6.30
N THR A 138 18.58 24.08 5.71
CA THR A 138 20.01 24.41 5.85
C THR A 138 20.63 25.00 4.57
N GLY A 139 19.83 25.22 3.52
CA GLY A 139 20.31 25.82 2.28
C GLY A 139 20.61 27.31 2.43
N GLY A 140 21.45 27.83 1.52
CA GLY A 140 21.83 29.25 1.48
C GLY A 140 20.77 30.15 0.83
N ASP A 141 19.96 29.60 -0.07
CA ASP A 141 18.96 30.33 -0.84
C ASP A 141 17.56 30.29 -0.19
N LEU A 142 16.61 31.04 -0.73
CA LEU A 142 15.23 31.00 -0.24
C LEU A 142 14.51 29.79 -0.87
N TRP A 143 14.13 28.81 -0.04
CA TRP A 143 13.23 27.73 -0.49
C TRP A 143 11.83 28.29 -0.81
N LYS A 144 11.18 27.71 -1.83
CA LYS A 144 9.84 28.03 -2.32
C LYS A 144 8.83 26.96 -1.92
N LYS A 145 9.23 25.69 -1.93
CA LYS A 145 8.35 24.57 -1.64
C LYS A 145 9.07 23.49 -0.83
N PHE A 146 8.33 22.90 0.10
CA PHE A 146 8.75 21.75 0.86
C PHE A 146 7.76 20.61 0.63
N SER A 147 8.25 19.38 0.53
CA SER A 147 7.42 18.19 0.37
C SER A 147 8.05 16.96 1.01
N CYS A 148 7.24 16.10 1.61
CA CYS A 148 7.67 14.82 2.14
C CYS A 148 6.93 13.67 1.47
N TYR A 149 7.65 12.57 1.29
CA TYR A 149 7.21 11.36 0.62
C TYR A 149 7.48 10.15 1.49
N VAL A 150 6.59 9.17 1.48
CA VAL A 150 6.76 7.87 2.13
C VAL A 150 6.97 6.80 1.07
N LEU A 151 7.81 5.79 1.36
CA LEU A 151 7.88 4.60 0.53
C LEU A 151 6.64 3.75 0.76
N VAL A 152 5.96 3.39 -0.32
CA VAL A 152 4.85 2.45 -0.34
C VAL A 152 5.28 1.21 -1.11
N GLU A 153 5.15 0.06 -0.46
CA GLU A 153 5.31 -1.24 -1.09
C GLU A 153 3.92 -1.84 -1.35
N ARG A 154 3.65 -2.19 -2.61
CA ARG A 154 2.34 -2.65 -3.06
C ARG A 154 2.48 -4.04 -3.67
N PHE A 155 1.79 -5.01 -3.08
CA PHE A 155 1.57 -6.32 -3.68
C PHE A 155 0.36 -6.24 -4.60
N VAL A 156 0.54 -6.46 -5.89
CA VAL A 156 -0.53 -6.38 -6.89
C VAL A 156 -0.83 -7.79 -7.39
N LEU A 157 -2.03 -8.28 -7.08
CA LEU A 157 -2.50 -9.58 -7.52
C LEU A 157 -3.36 -9.43 -8.77
N LYS A 158 -2.94 -10.03 -9.87
CA LYS A 158 -3.64 -10.01 -11.16
C LYS A 158 -3.99 -11.41 -11.62
N ARG A 159 -5.05 -11.52 -12.41
CA ARG A 159 -5.36 -12.71 -13.20
C ARG A 159 -4.41 -12.76 -14.40
N LEU A 160 -4.33 -13.91 -15.08
CA LEU A 160 -3.45 -14.07 -16.26
C LEU A 160 -3.87 -13.20 -17.45
N ASP A 161 -5.13 -12.80 -17.52
CA ASP A 161 -5.62 -11.82 -18.51
C ASP A 161 -5.18 -10.36 -18.19
N GLY A 162 -4.43 -10.16 -17.09
CA GLY A 162 -3.94 -8.86 -16.63
C GLY A 162 -4.93 -8.08 -15.77
N SER A 163 -6.16 -8.56 -15.58
CA SER A 163 -7.16 -7.89 -14.75
C SER A 163 -6.81 -7.94 -13.26
N LEU A 164 -7.04 -6.83 -12.57
CA LEU A 164 -6.73 -6.70 -11.14
C LEU A 164 -7.70 -7.52 -10.28
N VAL A 165 -7.15 -8.22 -9.28
CA VAL A 165 -7.92 -8.89 -8.22
C VAL A 165 -7.95 -8.00 -6.98
N LEU A 166 -6.78 -7.69 -6.44
CA LEU A 166 -6.61 -6.80 -5.29
C LEU A 166 -5.20 -6.20 -5.25
N THR A 167 -5.05 -5.14 -4.47
CA THR A 167 -3.75 -4.61 -4.06
C THR A 167 -3.61 -4.65 -2.54
N TYR A 168 -2.44 -5.00 -2.05
CA TYR A 168 -2.08 -4.95 -0.63
C TYR A 168 -0.92 -3.98 -0.44
N GLU A 169 -1.19 -2.84 0.20
CA GLU A 169 -0.28 -1.71 0.34
C GLU A 169 0.27 -1.60 1.76
N PHE A 170 1.57 -1.32 1.86
CA PHE A 170 2.30 -1.12 3.09
C PHE A 170 3.04 0.22 3.03
N LYS A 171 2.69 1.15 3.92
CA LYS A 171 3.39 2.44 4.04
C LYS A 171 4.53 2.33 5.03
N HIS A 172 5.75 2.54 4.57
CA HIS A 172 6.96 2.45 5.39
C HIS A 172 7.24 3.79 6.07
N THR A 173 6.58 4.07 7.20
CA THR A 173 6.74 5.34 7.94
C THR A 173 8.16 5.61 8.46
N HIS A 174 9.01 4.58 8.50
CA HIS A 174 10.44 4.71 8.80
C HIS A 174 11.29 5.10 7.56
N LYS A 175 10.74 5.01 6.34
CA LYS A 175 11.36 5.40 5.07
C LYS A 175 10.63 6.63 4.50
N ILE A 176 11.03 7.81 4.97
CA ILE A 176 10.50 9.09 4.52
C ILE A 176 11.63 9.91 3.89
N ILE A 177 11.34 10.52 2.74
CA ILE A 177 12.23 11.47 2.07
C ILE A 177 11.52 12.82 2.04
N CYS A 178 12.19 13.85 2.53
CA CYS A 178 11.73 15.24 2.41
C CYS A 178 12.65 16.01 1.46
N LYS A 179 12.05 16.93 0.70
CA LYS A 179 12.71 17.72 -0.33
C LYS A 179 12.36 19.18 -0.17
N TRP A 180 13.37 20.02 -0.35
CA TRP A 180 13.27 21.47 -0.42
C TRP A 180 13.54 21.89 -1.87
N GLU A 181 12.65 22.70 -2.43
CA GLU A 181 12.76 23.34 -3.75
C GLU A 181 12.75 24.86 -3.59
#